data_AF-A0A183NAT7-F1
#
_entry.id   AF-A0A183NAT7-F1
#
_cell.length_a   1.000
_cell.length_b   1.000
_cell.length_c   1.000
_cell.angle_alpha   90.00
_cell.angle_beta   90.00
_cell.angle_gamma   90.00
#
_symmetry.space_group_name_H-M   'P 1'
#
loop_
_entity.id
_entity.type
_entity.pdbx_description
1 polymer ?
#
loop_
_entity_poly.entity_id
_entity_poly.type
_entity_poly.pdbx_seq_one_letter_code
_entity_poly.pdbx_strand_id
1 'polypeptide(L)'
;MKDCVDAQLHDQQAGFRKDRLCTDQIATLRIIVEQSSEWNSSLYINFIDYGKAFDSVDKTTLWKLLRHHGVPQKIVNIIRNSYD
;
A
#
# COMPACT_ATOMS: atom_id res chain seq x y z
N MET A 1 -9.08 -14.16 5.56
CA MET A 1 -8.94 -12.68 5.70
C MET A 1 -7.72 -12.19 4.96
N LYS A 2 -6.56 -12.83 5.17
CA LYS A 2 -5.32 -12.50 4.45
C LYS A 2 -5.46 -12.63 2.94
N ASP A 3 -6.05 -13.73 2.47
CA ASP A 3 -6.07 -14.05 1.05
C ASP A 3 -7.04 -13.19 0.22
N CYS A 4 -8.12 -12.67 0.83
CA CYS A 4 -9.11 -11.88 0.10
C CYS A 4 -8.67 -10.43 -0.14
N VAL A 5 -7.98 -9.82 0.82
CA VAL A 5 -7.49 -8.43 0.69
C VAL A 5 -6.15 -8.43 -0.05
N ASP A 6 -5.22 -9.31 0.32
CA ASP A 6 -3.86 -9.31 -0.24
C ASP A 6 -3.85 -9.65 -1.73
N ALA A 7 -4.77 -10.50 -2.20
CA ALA A 7 -4.95 -10.80 -3.63
C ALA A 7 -5.51 -9.61 -4.44
N GLN A 8 -6.07 -8.60 -3.79
CA GLN A 8 -6.61 -7.40 -4.43
C GLN A 8 -5.61 -6.22 -4.40
N LEU A 9 -4.49 -6.35 -3.68
CA LEU A 9 -3.45 -5.33 -3.62
C LEU A 9 -2.53 -5.41 -4.84
N HIS A 10 -2.05 -4.25 -5.28
CA HIS A 10 -1.05 -4.17 -6.35
C HIS A 10 0.25 -4.86 -5.98
N ASP A 11 0.90 -5.46 -6.98
CA ASP A 11 2.20 -6.12 -6.82
C ASP A 11 3.35 -5.15 -6.52
N GLN A 12 3.16 -3.86 -6.73
CA GLN A 12 4.12 -2.82 -6.36
C GLN A 12 4.01 -2.45 -4.87
N GLN A 13 2.89 -2.74 -4.21
CA GLN A 13 2.74 -2.45 -2.79
C GLN A 13 3.61 -3.42 -1.97
N ALA A 14 4.58 -2.90 -1.24
CA ALA A 14 5.42 -3.69 -0.32
C ALA A 14 5.08 -3.44 1.15
N GLY A 15 4.64 -2.23 1.50
CA GLY A 15 4.31 -1.85 2.86
C GLY A 15 3.20 -2.73 3.46
N PHE A 16 3.43 -3.20 4.69
CA PHE A 16 2.51 -4.05 5.46
C PHE A 16 2.11 -5.38 4.78
N ARG A 17 2.86 -5.83 3.77
CA ARG A 17 2.65 -7.15 3.14
C ARG A 17 3.67 -8.16 3.68
N LYS A 18 3.20 -9.39 3.88
CA LYS A 18 4.10 -10.48 4.29
C LYS A 18 5.10 -10.76 3.16
N ASP A 19 6.34 -11.05 3.52
CA ASP A 19 7.38 -11.49 2.59
C ASP A 19 7.77 -10.43 1.54
N ARG A 20 7.51 -9.13 1.82
CA ARG A 20 7.94 -8.00 0.99
C ARG A 20 8.68 -6.97 1.84
N LEU A 21 9.87 -6.56 1.41
CA LEU A 21 10.73 -5.68 2.18
C LEU A 21 10.98 -4.34 1.47
N CYS A 22 11.30 -3.31 2.26
CA CYS A 22 11.71 -2.01 1.74
C CYS A 22 12.96 -2.12 0.85
N THR A 23 13.86 -3.05 1.19
CA THR A 23 15.08 -3.34 0.40
C THR A 23 14.77 -3.75 -1.03
N ASP A 24 13.68 -4.48 -1.27
CA ASP A 24 13.29 -4.94 -2.60
C ASP A 24 12.86 -3.76 -3.48
N GLN A 25 12.13 -2.80 -2.88
CA GLN A 25 11.71 -1.57 -3.56
C GLN A 25 12.89 -0.64 -3.84
N ILE A 26 13.84 -0.51 -2.91
CA ILE A 26 15.08 0.25 -3.12
C ILE A 26 15.91 -0.37 -4.24
N ALA A 27 16.06 -1.70 -4.26
CA ALA A 27 16.77 -2.41 -5.31
C ALA A 27 16.09 -2.20 -6.68
N THR A 28 14.75 -2.28 -6.72
CA THR A 28 13.97 -2.03 -7.94
C THR A 28 14.17 -0.60 -8.46
N LEU A 29 14.10 0.41 -7.58
CA LEU A 29 14.35 1.81 -7.95
C LEU A 29 15.76 2.00 -8.49
N ARG A 30 16.77 1.39 -7.85
CA ARG A 30 18.15 1.43 -8.29
C ARG A 30 18.32 0.85 -9.69
N ILE A 31 17.71 -0.30 -9.97
CA ILE A 31 17.73 -0.94 -11.30
C ILE A 31 17.11 -0.02 -12.37
N ILE A 32 16.01 0.66 -12.05
CA ILE A 32 15.37 1.62 -12.98
C ILE A 32 16.32 2.78 -13.29
N VAL A 33 16.97 3.35 -12.26
CA VAL A 33 17.94 4.44 -12.41
C VAL A 33 19.14 4.01 -13.27
N GLU A 34 19.70 2.83 -12.98
CA GLU A 34 20.87 2.29 -13.69
C GLU A 34 20.53 2.02 -15.16
N GLN A 35 19.39 1.38 -15.45
CA GLN A 35 18.95 1.17 -16.83
C GLN A 35 18.68 2.48 -17.55
N SER A 36 18.01 3.45 -16.92
CA SER A 36 17.77 4.72 -17.60
C SER A 36 19.07 5.43 -17.99
N SER A 37 20.10 5.34 -17.14
CA SER A 37 21.44 5.85 -17.43
C SER A 37 22.14 5.07 -18.56
N GLU A 38 22.07 3.74 -18.54
CA GLU A 38 22.69 2.88 -19.56
C GLU A 38 22.12 3.15 -20.96
N TRP A 39 20.80 3.37 -21.05
CA TRP A 39 20.10 3.58 -22.32
C TRP A 39 20.01 5.06 -22.72
N ASN A 40 20.66 5.97 -21.97
CA ASN A 40 20.60 7.42 -22.15
C ASN A 40 19.14 7.95 -22.28
N SER A 41 18.24 7.37 -21.50
CA SER A 41 16.82 7.72 -21.47
C SER A 41 16.54 8.73 -20.37
N SER A 42 15.62 9.67 -20.61
CA SER A 42 15.19 10.62 -19.58
C SER A 42 14.37 9.90 -18.50
N LEU A 43 14.75 10.09 -17.23
CA LEU A 43 14.05 9.54 -16.07
C LEU A 43 13.67 10.67 -15.10
N TYR A 44 12.42 10.65 -14.65
CA TYR A 44 11.91 11.56 -13.62
C TYR A 44 11.34 10.74 -12.47
N ILE A 45 11.69 11.09 -11.23
CA ILE A 45 11.29 10.36 -10.02
C ILE A 45 10.61 11.35 -9.08
N ASN A 46 9.39 11.02 -8.66
CA ASN A 46 8.63 11.80 -7.68
C ASN A 46 8.46 11.00 -6.39
N PHE A 47 8.84 11.62 -5.27
CA PHE A 47 8.60 11.08 -3.93
C PHE A 47 7.38 11.77 -3.34
N ILE A 48 6.33 10.98 -3.08
CA ILE A 48 5.07 11.46 -2.51
C ILE A 48 4.92 10.85 -1.12
N ASP A 49 4.68 11.69 -0.13
CA ASP A 49 4.41 11.28 1.24
C ASP A 49 3.13 11.94 1.77
N TYR A 50 2.39 11.22 2.60
CA TYR A 50 1.18 11.73 3.23
C TYR A 50 1.46 12.15 4.68
N GLY A 51 1.39 13.45 4.93
CA GLY A 51 1.47 13.98 6.29
C GLY A 51 0.35 13.41 7.17
N LYS A 52 0.72 12.76 8.28
CA LYS A 52 -0.22 12.12 9.22
C LYS A 52 -1.22 11.19 8.50
N ALA A 53 -0.71 10.26 7.71
CA ALA A 53 -1.52 9.37 6.87
C ALA A 53 -2.66 8.67 7.63
N PHE A 54 -2.43 8.19 8.86
CA PHE A 54 -3.48 7.52 9.63
C PHE A 54 -4.52 8.49 10.24
N ASP A 55 -4.12 9.71 10.58
CA ASP A 55 -5.03 10.72 11.15
C ASP A 55 -5.93 11.36 10.07
N SER A 56 -5.46 11.38 8.81
CA SER A 56 -6.16 12.03 7.70
C SER A 56 -7.14 11.13 6.94
N VAL A 57 -7.20 9.83 7.25
CA VAL A 57 -8.10 8.88 6.59
C VAL A 57 -9.55 9.09 7.03
N ASP A 58 -10.46 9.26 6.06
CA ASP A 58 -11.89 9.25 6.33
C ASP A 58 -12.34 7.85 6.79
N LYS A 59 -12.63 7.71 8.09
CA LYS A 59 -13.06 6.46 8.71
C LYS A 59 -14.31 5.88 8.04
N THR A 60 -15.24 6.72 7.59
CA THR A 60 -16.48 6.25 6.93
C THR A 60 -16.18 5.51 5.63
N THR A 61 -15.29 6.06 4.82
CA THR A 61 -14.78 5.46 3.58
C THR A 61 -13.97 4.21 3.88
N LEU A 62 -13.12 4.22 4.90
CA LEU A 62 -12.36 3.04 5.33
C LEU A 62 -13.28 1.84 5.64
N TRP A 63 -14.37 2.05 6.38
CA TRP A 63 -15.33 0.99 6.68
C TRP A 63 -16.02 0.43 5.44
N LYS A 64 -16.32 1.29 4.46
CA LYS A 64 -16.91 0.87 3.18
C LYS A 64 -15.91 0.04 2.37
N LEU A 65 -14.65 0.48 2.30
CA LEU A 65 -13.58 -0.22 1.59
C LEU A 65 -13.32 -1.61 2.17
N LEU A 66 -13.22 -1.75 3.50
CA LEU A 66 -13.02 -3.07 4.12
C LEU A 66 -14.13 -4.06 3.73
N ARG A 67 -15.40 -3.62 3.71
CA ARG A 67 -16.51 -4.48 3.26
C ARG A 67 -16.45 -4.79 1.78
N HIS A 68 -16.06 -3.81 0.96
CA HIS A 68 -15.89 -3.98 -0.48
C HIS A 68 -14.83 -5.05 -0.79
N HIS A 69 -13.71 -5.04 -0.05
CA HIS A 69 -12.64 -6.05 -0.16
C HIS A 69 -12.97 -7.38 0.55
N GLY A 70 -14.22 -7.61 0.93
CA GLY A 70 -14.70 -8.90 1.46
C GLY A 70 -14.40 -9.13 2.94
N VAL A 71 -13.99 -8.11 3.71
CA VAL A 71 -13.81 -8.25 5.15
C VAL A 71 -15.19 -8.41 5.82
N PRO A 72 -15.43 -9.49 6.60
CA PRO A 72 -16.73 -9.74 7.21
C PRO A 72 -17.17 -8.59 8.13
N GLN A 73 -18.48 -8.28 8.11
CA GLN A 73 -19.06 -7.17 8.89
C GLN A 73 -18.70 -7.23 10.38
N LYS A 74 -18.64 -8.43 10.96
CA LYS A 74 -18.26 -8.63 12.37
C LYS A 74 -16.86 -8.08 12.67
N ILE A 75 -15.90 -8.31 11.79
CA ILE A 75 -14.53 -7.80 11.94
C ILE A 75 -14.49 -6.29 11.71
N VAL A 76 -15.20 -5.78 10.71
CA VAL A 76 -15.31 -4.33 10.48
C VAL A 76 -15.87 -3.61 11.71
N ASN A 77 -16.84 -4.21 12.40
CA ASN A 77 -17.39 -3.65 13.64
C ASN A 77 -16.37 -3.67 14.79
N ILE A 78 -15.60 -4.75 14.95
CA ILE A 78 -14.52 -4.83 15.96
C ILE A 78 -13.48 -3.74 15.71
N ILE A 79 -13.04 -3.58 14.46
CA ILE A 79 -12.07 -2.53 14.09
C ILE A 79 -12.68 -1.16 14.34
N ARG A 80 -13.92 -0.89 13.91
CA ARG A 80 -14.57 0.40 14.14
C ARG A 80 -14.57 0.78 15.63
N ASN A 81 -14.97 -0.15 16.49
CA ASN A 81 -15.05 0.09 17.93
C ASN A 81 -13.67 0.31 18.59
N SER A 82 -12.55 -0.03 17.93
CA SER A 82 -11.21 0.28 18.44
C SER A 82 -10.74 1.70 18.13
N TYR A 83 -11.48 2.43 17.28
CA TYR A 83 -11.21 3.82 16.91
C TYR A 83 -12.18 4.82 17.56
N ASP A 84 -13.13 4.31 18.35
CA ASP A 84 -14.04 5.06 19.23
C ASP A 84 -13.41 5.13 20.63
#